data_AF-A0A5C4IUU6-F1
#
_entry.id   AF-A0A5C4IUU6-F1
#
_cell.length_a   1.000
_cell.length_b   1.000
_cell.length_c   1.000
_cell.angle_alpha   90.00
_cell.angle_beta   90.00
_cell.angle_gamma   90.00
#
_symmetry.space_group_name_H-M   'P 1'
#
loop_
_entity.id
_entity.type
_entity.pdbx_description
1 polymer ?
#
loop_
_entity_poly.entity_id
_entity_poly.type
_entity_poly.pdbx_seq_one_letter_code
_entity_poly.pdbx_strand_id
1 'polypeptide(L)'
;MTATIESPRSGRIAPQYRRHGGSRGNFEMIAWLFMRLSGVVLVVLIFGHLFVNLMVGEGIHAIDFGFVAGKWADPFWQVWDLTMLWLAMLHGTNGVRTIINDYAEKDSTRRWLKTVLYSATVVIIVLGTLVIFTFDPCPVVNGVPLPGGFCPA
;
A
#
# COMPACT_ATOMS: atom_id res chain seq x y z
N MET A 1 46.99 37.47 16.64
CA MET A 1 45.53 37.54 16.84
C MET A 1 45.07 36.20 17.37
N THR A 2 44.66 36.15 18.64
CA THR A 2 44.32 34.92 19.34
C THR A 2 42.84 34.60 19.11
N ALA A 3 42.54 33.49 18.45
CA ALA A 3 41.16 33.07 18.22
C ALA A 3 40.56 32.59 19.55
N THR A 4 39.59 33.33 20.08
CA THR A 4 38.85 32.95 21.27
C THR A 4 37.79 31.91 20.88
N ILE A 5 38.04 30.63 21.19
CA ILE A 5 37.04 29.57 21.03
C ILE A 5 36.14 29.59 22.27
N GLU A 6 34.89 30.01 22.09
CA GLU A 6 33.91 30.09 23.17
C GLU A 6 33.52 28.69 23.65
N SER A 7 33.51 28.48 24.97
CA SER A 7 33.25 27.16 25.56
C SER A 7 31.80 26.71 25.28
N PRO A 8 31.54 25.41 25.02
CA PRO A 8 30.21 24.89 24.63
C PRO A 8 29.06 25.13 25.62
N ARG A 9 29.34 25.70 26.80
CA ARG A 9 28.38 25.94 27.89
C ARG A 9 27.91 27.38 28.01
N SER A 10 28.25 28.29 27.08
CA SER A 10 27.85 29.71 27.19
C SER A 10 26.34 29.97 27.04
N GLY A 11 25.51 28.93 26.90
CA GLY A 11 24.04 29.00 26.95
C GLY A 11 23.41 29.75 25.77
N ARG A 12 24.21 30.45 24.96
CA ARG A 12 23.80 31.09 23.71
C ARG A 12 23.83 30.04 22.59
N ILE A 13 22.72 29.32 22.47
CA ILE A 13 22.46 28.51 21.27
C ILE A 13 22.42 29.49 20.08
N ALA A 14 23.38 29.38 19.16
CA ALA A 14 23.39 30.18 17.95
C ALA A 14 22.02 30.02 17.24
N PRO A 15 21.46 31.08 16.62
CA PRO A 15 20.11 31.03 16.03
C PRO A 15 19.93 29.88 15.02
N GLN A 16 21.00 29.43 14.38
CA GLN A 16 21.08 28.24 13.51
C GLN A 16 20.79 26.89 14.20
N TYR A 17 20.99 26.79 15.52
CA TYR A 17 20.67 25.61 16.35
C TYR A 17 19.38 25.79 17.14
N ARG A 18 18.69 26.92 16.99
CA ARG A 18 17.36 27.12 17.55
C ARG A 18 16.43 26.19 16.77
N ARG A 19 16.24 24.95 17.26
CA ARG A 19 15.20 24.04 16.78
C ARG A 19 13.93 24.87 16.75
N HIS A 20 13.44 25.21 15.55
CA HIS A 20 12.13 25.80 15.41
C HIS A 20 11.15 24.75 15.95
N GLY A 21 10.74 24.91 17.21
CA GLY A 21 9.67 24.17 17.86
C GLY A 21 8.31 24.55 17.28
N GLY A 22 8.24 24.66 15.96
CA GLY A 22 6.98 24.74 15.26
C GLY A 22 6.34 23.37 15.35
N SER A 23 5.21 23.31 16.04
CA SER A 23 4.22 22.25 15.94
C SER A 23 3.96 21.92 14.47
N ARG A 24 4.77 21.04 13.88
CA ARG A 24 4.42 20.32 12.66
C ARG A 24 3.58 19.18 13.18
N GLY A 25 2.28 19.18 12.88
CA GLY A 25 1.34 18.19 13.42
C GLY A 25 1.86 16.76 13.28
N ASN A 26 1.31 15.84 14.06
CA ASN A 26 1.77 14.43 14.16
C ASN A 26 1.69 13.63 12.85
N PHE A 27 1.41 14.26 11.71
CA PHE A 27 1.28 13.63 10.40
C PHE A 27 2.52 12.82 10.00
N GLU A 28 3.73 13.38 10.09
CA GLU A 28 4.94 12.63 9.73
C GLU A 28 5.20 11.45 10.68
N MET A 29 4.84 11.60 11.96
CA MET A 29 4.93 10.52 12.94
C MET A 29 3.89 9.42 12.68
N ILE A 30 2.65 9.78 12.35
CA ILE A 30 1.57 8.85 11.96
C ILE A 30 1.93 8.13 10.66
N ALA A 31 2.42 8.87 9.66
CA ALA A 31 2.85 8.31 8.37
C ALA A 31 4.01 7.33 8.56
N TRP A 32 4.99 7.67 9.39
CA TRP A 32 6.10 6.78 9.73
C TRP A 32 5.61 5.50 10.44
N LEU A 33 4.74 5.66 11.46
CA LEU A 33 4.19 4.53 12.21
C LEU A 33 3.38 3.61 11.29
N PHE A 34 2.55 4.20 10.41
CA PHE A 34 1.81 3.50 9.39
C PHE A 34 2.75 2.66 8.50
N MET A 35 3.86 3.21 8.00
CA MET A 35 4.81 2.46 7.17
C MET A 35 5.39 1.24 7.89
N ARG A 36 5.61 1.31 9.21
CA ARG A 36 6.17 0.18 9.96
C ARG A 36 5.14 -0.89 10.24
N LEU A 37 3.99 -0.49 10.76
CA LEU A 37 2.91 -1.42 11.09
C LEU A 37 2.35 -2.09 9.83
N SER A 38 2.08 -1.32 8.77
CA SER A 38 1.59 -1.88 7.51
C SER A 38 2.63 -2.80 6.85
N GLY A 39 3.93 -2.49 6.94
CA GLY A 39 4.98 -3.35 6.40
C GLY A 39 4.99 -4.74 7.05
N VAL A 40 4.87 -4.82 8.37
CA VAL A 40 4.82 -6.11 9.09
C VAL A 40 3.58 -6.92 8.69
N VAL A 41 2.42 -6.28 8.64
CA VAL A 41 1.17 -6.94 8.22
C VAL A 41 1.25 -7.40 6.75
N LEU A 42 1.82 -6.56 5.88
CA LEU A 42 1.98 -6.87 4.46
C LEU A 42 2.90 -8.05 4.20
N VAL A 43 3.93 -8.28 5.03
CA VAL A 43 4.74 -9.50 4.93
C VAL A 43 3.85 -10.73 5.03
N VAL A 44 2.98 -10.82 6.04
CA VAL A 44 2.09 -11.97 6.19
C VAL A 44 1.09 -12.07 5.02
N LEU A 45 0.46 -10.95 4.65
CA LEU A 45 -0.55 -10.91 3.60
C LEU A 45 0.01 -11.32 2.23
N ILE A 46 1.14 -10.72 1.84
CA ILE A 46 1.77 -10.94 0.53
C ILE A 46 2.36 -12.35 0.46
N PHE A 47 3.08 -12.80 1.49
CA PHE A 47 3.64 -14.17 1.46
C PHE A 47 2.55 -15.23 1.45
N GLY A 48 1.48 -15.08 2.24
CA GLY A 48 0.35 -16.01 2.19
C GLY A 48 -0.31 -16.04 0.81
N HIS A 49 -0.50 -14.87 0.19
CA HIS A 49 -1.06 -14.76 -1.16
C HIS A 49 -0.16 -15.40 -2.22
N LEU A 50 1.14 -15.10 -2.22
CA LEU A 50 2.10 -15.71 -3.15
C LEU A 50 2.20 -17.21 -2.93
N PHE A 51 2.23 -17.68 -1.69
CA PHE A 51 2.34 -19.10 -1.36
C PHE A 51 1.14 -19.90 -1.88
N VAL A 52 -0.08 -19.45 -1.59
CA VAL A 52 -1.31 -20.16 -2.03
C VAL A 52 -1.45 -20.14 -3.55
N ASN A 53 -1.04 -19.06 -4.22
CA ASN A 53 -1.18 -18.95 -5.67
C ASN A 53 -0.04 -19.63 -6.46
N LEU A 54 1.17 -19.73 -5.89
CA LEU A 54 2.36 -20.23 -6.62
C LEU A 54 2.87 -21.59 -6.16
N MET A 55 2.67 -21.97 -4.90
CA MET A 55 3.30 -23.16 -4.30
C MET A 55 2.32 -24.30 -4.00
N VAL A 56 1.01 -24.04 -3.98
CA VAL A 56 -0.03 -25.03 -3.66
C VAL A 56 -0.65 -25.55 -4.96
N GLY A 57 -1.03 -26.84 -4.97
CA GLY A 57 -1.66 -27.48 -6.15
C GLY A 57 -0.72 -27.50 -7.36
N GLU A 58 -1.23 -27.08 -8.51
CA GLU A 58 -0.45 -26.96 -9.76
C GLU A 58 0.28 -25.60 -9.88
N GLY A 59 0.31 -24.80 -8.80
CA GLY A 59 0.93 -23.48 -8.78
C GLY A 59 0.31 -22.51 -9.79
N ILE A 60 1.16 -21.72 -10.47
CA ILE A 60 0.71 -20.69 -11.41
C ILE A 60 -0.15 -21.23 -12.57
N HIS A 61 0.01 -22.50 -12.92
CA HIS A 61 -0.75 -23.12 -14.02
C HIS A 61 -2.21 -23.40 -13.67
N ALA A 62 -2.57 -23.41 -12.38
CA ALA A 62 -3.96 -23.51 -11.93
C ALA A 62 -4.70 -22.16 -11.90
N ILE A 63 -4.02 -21.03 -12.10
CA ILE A 63 -4.66 -19.71 -11.96
C ILE A 63 -5.52 -19.43 -13.21
N ASP A 64 -6.81 -19.69 -13.07
CA ASP A 64 -7.85 -19.35 -14.03
C ASP A 64 -9.06 -18.69 -13.34
N PHE A 65 -10.14 -18.47 -14.09
CA PHE A 65 -11.38 -17.91 -13.52
C PHE A 65 -11.95 -18.80 -12.41
N GLY A 66 -11.93 -20.13 -12.57
CA GLY A 66 -12.50 -21.07 -11.60
C GLY A 66 -11.72 -21.08 -10.29
N PHE A 67 -10.40 -20.96 -10.35
CA PHE A 67 -9.55 -20.81 -9.17
C PHE A 67 -9.85 -19.51 -8.41
N VAL A 68 -9.93 -18.37 -9.10
CA VAL A 68 -10.26 -17.08 -8.48
C VAL A 68 -11.68 -17.10 -7.90
N ALA A 69 -12.64 -17.64 -8.66
CA ALA A 69 -14.02 -17.78 -8.22
C ALA A 69 -14.17 -18.68 -6.99
N GLY A 70 -13.44 -19.80 -6.94
CA GLY A 70 -13.43 -20.68 -5.78
C GLY A 70 -12.85 -20.01 -4.54
N LYS A 71 -11.79 -19.21 -4.69
CA LYS A 71 -11.24 -18.42 -3.57
C LYS A 71 -12.23 -17.35 -3.10
N TRP A 72 -12.75 -16.54 -4.02
CA TRP A 72 -13.65 -15.44 -3.68
C TRP A 72 -15.08 -15.87 -3.37
N ALA A 73 -15.43 -17.15 -3.50
CA ALA A 73 -16.64 -17.72 -2.91
C ALA A 73 -16.58 -17.77 -1.37
N ASP A 74 -15.38 -17.80 -0.78
CA ASP A 74 -15.17 -17.69 0.67
C ASP A 74 -14.84 -16.23 1.05
N PRO A 75 -15.67 -15.57 1.90
CA PRO A 75 -15.44 -14.20 2.35
C PRO A 75 -14.08 -13.95 3.00
N PHE A 76 -13.45 -14.98 3.56
CA PHE A 76 -12.11 -14.88 4.13
C PHE A 76 -11.10 -14.34 3.11
N TRP A 77 -11.09 -14.89 1.89
CA TRP A 77 -10.16 -14.46 0.84
C TRP A 77 -10.49 -13.08 0.28
N GLN A 78 -11.78 -12.71 0.23
CA GLN A 78 -12.18 -11.36 -0.15
C GLN A 78 -11.62 -10.31 0.83
N VAL A 79 -11.73 -10.55 2.14
CA VAL A 79 -11.19 -9.66 3.18
C VAL A 79 -9.66 -9.65 3.15
N TRP A 80 -9.02 -10.81 2.93
CA TRP A 80 -7.57 -10.92 2.80
C TRP A 80 -7.04 -10.06 1.65
N ASP A 81 -7.59 -10.24 0.44
CA ASP A 81 -7.17 -9.52 -0.76
C ASP A 81 -7.55 -8.04 -0.68
N LEU A 82 -8.71 -7.67 -0.11
CA LEU A 82 -9.08 -6.27 0.12
C LEU A 82 -8.10 -5.58 1.08
N THR A 83 -7.79 -6.21 2.21
CA THR A 83 -6.88 -5.65 3.21
C THR A 83 -5.49 -5.47 2.60
N MET A 84 -5.02 -6.45 1.84
CA MET A 84 -3.74 -6.36 1.14
C MET A 84 -3.75 -5.27 0.08
N LEU A 85 -4.80 -5.15 -0.75
CA LEU A 85 -4.95 -4.10 -1.74
C LEU A 85 -4.80 -2.72 -1.10
N TRP A 86 -5.59 -2.45 -0.06
CA TRP A 86 -5.57 -1.15 0.62
C TRP A 86 -4.24 -0.87 1.29
N LEU A 87 -3.71 -1.83 2.07
CA LEU A 87 -2.43 -1.63 2.76
C LEU A 87 -1.27 -1.48 1.77
N ALA A 88 -1.19 -2.32 0.74
CA ALA A 88 -0.10 -2.29 -0.24
C ALA A 88 -0.13 -1.00 -1.06
N MET A 89 -1.32 -0.56 -1.50
CA MET A 89 -1.45 0.67 -2.26
C MET A 89 -1.12 1.90 -1.41
N LEU A 90 -1.60 1.99 -0.18
CA LEU A 90 -1.30 3.11 0.71
C LEU A 90 0.18 3.11 1.16
N HIS A 91 0.74 1.95 1.51
CA HIS A 91 2.15 1.78 1.85
C HIS A 91 3.06 2.17 0.67
N GLY A 92 2.80 1.61 -0.51
CA GLY A 92 3.53 1.92 -1.74
C GLY A 92 3.43 3.39 -2.10
N THR A 93 2.24 3.99 -2.00
CA THR A 93 2.02 5.42 -2.28
C THR A 93 2.84 6.32 -1.35
N ASN A 94 2.87 6.03 -0.06
CA ASN A 94 3.67 6.83 0.87
C ASN A 94 5.17 6.62 0.66
N GLY A 95 5.62 5.40 0.34
CA GLY A 95 7.00 5.12 -0.04
C GLY A 95 7.44 5.89 -1.30
N VAL A 96 6.65 5.80 -2.38
CA VAL A 96 6.93 6.50 -3.63
C VAL A 96 6.82 8.01 -3.47
N ARG A 97 5.93 8.53 -2.62
CA ARG A 97 5.89 9.96 -2.25
C ARG A 97 7.24 10.42 -1.69
N THR A 98 7.83 9.64 -0.79
CA THR A 98 9.17 9.93 -0.23
C THR A 98 10.23 9.92 -1.32
N ILE A 99 10.25 8.88 -2.18
CA ILE A 99 11.16 8.83 -3.33
C ILE A 99 10.99 10.06 -4.24
N ILE A 100 9.77 10.45 -4.58
CA ILE A 100 9.52 11.64 -5.41
C ILE A 100 10.05 12.91 -4.72
N ASN A 101 9.91 13.04 -3.40
CA ASN A 101 10.44 14.18 -2.67
C ASN A 101 11.96 14.24 -2.69
N ASP A 102 12.62 13.08 -2.63
CA ASP A 102 14.07 12.99 -2.52
C ASP A 102 14.76 13.10 -3.89
N TYR A 103 14.11 12.65 -4.97
CA TYR A 103 14.72 12.57 -6.30
C TYR A 103 14.22 13.61 -7.32
N ALA A 104 13.04 14.22 -7.12
CA ALA A 104 12.53 15.22 -8.07
C ALA A 104 13.02 16.64 -7.73
N GLU A 105 14.05 17.08 -8.45
CA GLU A 105 14.68 18.40 -8.27
C GLU A 105 13.71 19.57 -8.50
N LYS A 106 12.97 19.54 -9.62
CA LYS A 106 12.05 20.62 -10.01
C LYS A 106 10.70 20.49 -9.31
N ASP A 107 10.19 21.60 -8.77
CA ASP A 107 8.89 21.62 -8.08
C ASP A 107 7.72 21.24 -9.00
N SER A 108 7.77 21.63 -10.27
CA SER A 108 6.75 21.27 -11.27
C SER A 108 6.71 19.76 -11.51
N THR A 109 7.87 19.13 -11.71
CA THR A 109 8.01 17.68 -11.85
C THR A 109 7.50 16.95 -10.61
N ARG A 110 7.90 17.41 -9.41
CA ARG A 110 7.46 16.83 -8.13
C ARG A 110 5.94 16.90 -7.97
N ARG A 111 5.32 18.03 -8.34
CA ARG A 111 3.86 18.21 -8.30
C ARG A 111 3.14 17.29 -9.27
N TRP A 112 3.65 17.16 -10.50
CA TRP A 112 3.05 16.31 -11.51
C TRP A 112 3.14 14.83 -11.14
N LEU A 113 4.32 14.36 -10.73
CA LEU A 113 4.54 12.97 -10.28
C LEU A 113 3.63 12.59 -9.11
N LYS A 114 3.48 13.47 -8.11
CA LYS A 114 2.55 13.23 -7.00
C LYS A 114 1.09 13.19 -7.46
N THR A 115 0.71 14.03 -8.41
CA THR A 115 -0.66 14.05 -8.95
C THR A 115 -0.97 12.71 -9.62
N VAL A 116 -0.08 12.23 -10.49
CA VAL A 116 -0.21 10.93 -11.14
C VAL A 116 -0.23 9.79 -10.13
N LEU A 117 0.68 9.80 -9.15
CA LEU A 117 0.72 8.80 -8.09
C LEU A 117 -0.61 8.72 -7.35
N TYR A 118 -1.13 9.85 -6.85
CA TYR A 118 -2.38 9.85 -6.10
C TYR A 118 -3.59 9.48 -6.97
N SER A 119 -3.65 9.93 -8.23
CA SER A 119 -4.74 9.54 -9.13
C SER A 119 -4.71 8.04 -9.42
N ALA A 120 -3.53 7.47 -9.72
CA ALA A 120 -3.39 6.05 -9.99
C ALA A 120 -3.77 5.22 -8.75
N THR A 121 -3.32 5.63 -7.56
CA THR A 121 -3.68 4.97 -6.30
C THR A 121 -5.18 4.95 -6.06
N VAL A 122 -5.87 6.09 -6.23
CA VAL A 122 -7.33 6.15 -6.06
C VAL A 122 -8.04 5.26 -7.08
N VAL A 123 -7.64 5.31 -8.35
CA VAL A 123 -8.23 4.50 -9.41
C VAL A 123 -8.08 3.01 -9.11
N ILE A 124 -6.87 2.56 -8.75
CA ILE A 124 -6.59 1.13 -8.48
C ILE A 124 -7.33 0.67 -7.22
N ILE A 125 -7.36 1.46 -6.14
CA ILE A 125 -8.09 1.09 -4.92
C ILE A 125 -9.59 0.97 -5.22
N VAL A 126 -10.19 1.95 -5.90
CA VAL A 126 -11.63 1.94 -6.21
C VAL A 126 -11.94 0.78 -7.15
N LEU A 127 -11.22 0.66 -8.26
CA LEU A 127 -11.44 -0.41 -9.23
C LEU A 127 -11.25 -1.80 -8.60
N GLY A 128 -10.17 -2.02 -7.85
CA GLY A 128 -9.92 -3.29 -7.18
C GLY A 128 -10.97 -3.63 -6.12
N THR A 129 -11.40 -2.64 -5.34
CA THR A 129 -12.49 -2.81 -4.36
C THR A 129 -13.80 -3.16 -5.05
N LEU A 130 -14.13 -2.49 -6.16
CA LEU A 130 -15.30 -2.82 -6.97
C LEU A 130 -15.20 -4.24 -7.49
N VAL A 131 -14.08 -4.61 -8.12
CA VAL A 131 -13.87 -5.98 -8.65
C VAL A 131 -14.08 -7.03 -7.55
N ILE A 132 -13.51 -6.87 -6.35
CA ILE A 132 -13.68 -7.84 -5.27
C ILE A 132 -15.16 -8.03 -4.89
N PHE A 133 -15.94 -6.94 -4.78
CA PHE A 133 -17.32 -7.00 -4.29
C PHE A 133 -18.39 -7.15 -5.37
N THR A 134 -18.07 -6.89 -6.63
CA THR A 134 -18.99 -7.06 -7.77
C THR A 134 -18.67 -8.29 -8.59
N PHE A 135 -17.63 -9.06 -8.23
CA PHE A 135 -17.32 -10.32 -8.89
C PHE A 135 -18.36 -11.37 -8.49
N ASP A 136 -18.96 -11.99 -9.51
CA ASP A 136 -19.86 -13.13 -9.34
C ASP A 136 -19.07 -14.43 -9.49
N PRO A 137 -18.86 -15.21 -8.41
CA PRO A 137 -18.17 -16.49 -8.50
C PRO A 137 -19.01 -17.59 -9.17
N CYS A 138 -20.32 -17.37 -9.35
CA CYS A 138 -21.25 -18.35 -9.90
C CYS A 138 -22.09 -17.77 -11.06
N PRO A 139 -21.44 -17.27 -12.14
CA PRO A 139 -22.17 -16.61 -13.21
C PRO A 139 -22.98 -17.61 -14.04
N VAL A 140 -24.17 -17.18 -14.46
CA VAL A 140 -24.98 -17.90 -15.45
C VAL A 140 -24.69 -17.34 -16.83
N VAL A 141 -24.11 -18.15 -17.71
CA VAL A 141 -23.76 -17.74 -19.08
C VAL A 141 -24.63 -18.53 -20.05
N ASN A 142 -25.42 -17.83 -20.87
CA ASN A 142 -26.35 -18.44 -21.84
C ASN A 142 -27.34 -19.43 -21.21
N GLY A 143 -27.80 -19.16 -19.99
CA GLY A 143 -28.73 -20.04 -19.27
C GLY A 143 -28.07 -21.30 -18.68
N VAL A 144 -26.75 -21.44 -18.80
CA VAL A 144 -25.97 -22.51 -18.19
C VAL A 144 -25.23 -21.93 -16.98
N PRO A 145 -25.52 -22.37 -15.75
CA PRO A 145 -24.66 -22.07 -14.60
C PRO A 145 -23.28 -22.63 -14.89
N LEU A 146 -22.24 -21.79 -14.89
CA LEU A 146 -20.86 -22.28 -14.98
C LEU A 146 -20.52 -22.85 -13.59
N PRO A 147 -20.42 -24.19 -13.42
CA PRO A 147 -20.29 -24.75 -12.11
C PRO A 147 -18.82 -24.77 -11.72
N GLY A 148 -18.47 -23.95 -10.73
CA GLY A 148 -17.51 -24.39 -9.73
C GLY A 148 -18.23 -25.26 -8.70
N GLY A 149 -17.62 -26.36 -8.23
CA GLY A 149 -18.21 -27.23 -7.19
C GLY A 149 -18.45 -26.56 -5.82
N PHE A 150 -18.21 -25.26 -5.73
CA PHE A 150 -18.40 -24.39 -4.58
C PHE A 150 -19.68 -23.53 -4.68
N CYS A 151 -20.38 -23.54 -5.83
CA CYS A 151 -21.65 -22.83 -5.99
C CYS A 151 -22.79 -23.62 -5.33
N PRO A 152 -23.71 -22.96 -4.60
CA PRO A 152 -24.91 -23.61 -4.08
C PRO A 152 -25.79 -24.13 -5.24
N ALA A 153 -26.42 -25.29 -5.02
CA ALA A 153 -27.29 -25.95 -5.98
C ALA A 153 -28.63 -25.23 -6.16
#